data_AF-I0H988-F1
#
_entry.id   AF-I0H988-F1
#
_cell.length_a   1.000
_cell.length_b   1.000
_cell.length_c   1.000
_cell.angle_alpha   90.00
_cell.angle_beta   90.00
_cell.angle_gamma   90.00
#
_symmetry.space_group_name_H-M   'P 1'
#
loop_
_entity.id
_entity.type
_entity.pdbx_description
1 polymer ?
#
loop_
_entity_poly.entity_id
_entity_poly.type
_entity_poly.pdbx_seq_one_letter_code
_entity_poly.pdbx_strand_id
1 'polypeptide(L)'
;MMIHRVGREPDVTRHDDDTAHRHRTSSTMHDTAAQLERTEALMHAAAERSPDPETKARQHALADRITAQAKAIDRRADDLDDA
;
A
#
# COMPACT_ATOMS: atom_id res chain seq x y z
N MET A 1 6.16 -55.29 16.52
CA MET A 1 7.05 -54.11 16.53
C MET A 1 7.20 -53.65 15.09
N MET A 2 6.41 -52.66 14.63
CA MET A 2 6.66 -51.92 13.39
C MET A 2 5.95 -50.57 13.53
N ILE A 3 6.73 -49.54 13.86
CA ILE A 3 6.27 -48.15 13.87
C ILE A 3 6.64 -47.60 12.49
N HIS A 4 5.67 -47.55 11.57
CA HIS A 4 5.88 -46.86 10.30
C HIS A 4 5.82 -45.35 10.59
N ARG A 5 7.01 -44.76 10.50
CA ARG A 5 7.33 -43.35 10.61
C ARG A 5 6.46 -42.55 9.62
N VAL A 6 5.51 -41.78 10.14
CA VAL A 6 4.81 -40.75 9.36
C VAL A 6 5.85 -39.68 9.04
N GLY A 7 6.26 -39.62 7.77
CA GLY A 7 7.07 -38.54 7.26
C GLY A 7 6.26 -37.25 7.36
N ARG A 8 6.59 -36.44 8.37
CA ARG A 8 6.19 -35.04 8.44
C ARG A 8 6.89 -34.33 7.29
N GLU A 9 6.18 -34.13 6.19
CA GLU A 9 6.63 -33.21 5.14
C GLU A 9 6.82 -31.84 5.81
N PRO A 10 7.99 -31.20 5.64
CA PRO A 10 8.31 -30.00 6.37
C PRO A 10 7.49 -28.83 5.81
N ASP A 11 6.97 -28.07 6.76
CA ASP A 11 6.34 -26.74 6.81
C ASP A 11 6.89 -25.62 5.88
N VAL A 12 7.70 -25.94 4.86
CA VAL A 12 8.45 -24.97 4.03
C VAL A 12 7.58 -24.35 2.93
N THR A 13 6.74 -25.15 2.25
CA THR A 13 5.86 -24.67 1.18
C THR A 13 4.83 -23.64 1.66
N ARG A 14 4.35 -23.78 2.90
CA ARG A 14 3.40 -22.83 3.50
C ARG A 14 4.05 -21.48 3.77
N HIS A 15 5.29 -21.48 4.23
CA HIS A 15 6.02 -20.26 4.55
C HIS A 15 6.40 -19.46 3.29
N ASP A 16 6.75 -20.15 2.21
CA ASP A 16 7.04 -19.54 0.91
C ASP A 16 5.78 -18.92 0.28
N ASP A 17 4.63 -19.60 0.37
CA ASP A 17 3.33 -19.07 -0.09
C ASP A 17 2.91 -17.84 0.72
N ASP A 18 3.08 -17.87 2.05
CA ASP A 18 2.77 -16.73 2.92
C ASP A 18 3.68 -15.52 2.65
N THR A 19 4.95 -15.76 2.30
CA THR A 19 5.91 -14.70 1.94
C THR A 19 5.60 -14.12 0.56
N ALA A 20 5.30 -14.97 -0.44
CA ALA A 20 4.89 -14.53 -1.77
C ALA A 20 3.56 -13.77 -1.75
N HIS A 21 2.64 -14.15 -0.87
CA HIS A 21 1.37 -13.45 -0.68
C HIS A 21 1.56 -12.06 -0.03
N ARG A 22 2.42 -11.98 1.00
CA ARG A 22 2.82 -10.71 1.63
C ARG A 22 3.44 -9.76 0.61
N HIS A 23 4.46 -10.21 -0.12
CA HIS A 23 5.14 -9.41 -1.14
C HIS A 23 4.20 -8.92 -2.26
N ARG A 24 3.22 -9.73 -2.67
CA ARG A 24 2.21 -9.28 -3.65
C ARG A 24 1.31 -8.18 -3.08
N THR A 25 0.97 -8.30 -1.80
CA THR A 25 0.10 -7.36 -1.10
C THR A 25 0.82 -6.03 -0.87
N SER A 26 2.06 -6.05 -0.37
CA SER A 26 2.90 -4.86 -0.20
C SER A 26 3.14 -4.15 -1.54
N SER A 27 3.49 -4.89 -2.59
CA SER A 27 3.63 -4.34 -3.95
C SER A 27 2.35 -3.65 -4.44
N THR A 28 1.17 -4.26 -4.24
CA THR A 28 -0.11 -3.64 -4.60
C THR A 28 -0.38 -2.37 -3.78
N MET A 29 0.04 -2.35 -2.51
CA MET A 29 -0.09 -1.20 -1.63
C MET A 29 0.84 -0.05 -2.03
N HIS A 30 2.10 -0.31 -2.39
CA HIS A 30 3.01 0.68 -2.97
C HIS A 30 2.45 1.28 -4.27
N ASP A 31 1.94 0.43 -5.16
CA ASP A 31 1.32 0.90 -6.41
C ASP A 31 0.09 1.79 -6.15
N THR A 32 -0.67 1.48 -5.10
CA THR A 32 -1.81 2.29 -4.66
C THR A 32 -1.34 3.62 -4.08
N ALA A 33 -0.32 3.63 -3.23
CA ALA A 33 0.26 4.85 -2.68
C ALA A 33 0.78 5.77 -3.79
N ALA A 34 1.52 5.23 -4.76
CA ALA A 34 2.01 5.97 -5.93
C ALA A 34 0.88 6.54 -6.80
N GLN A 35 -0.25 5.82 -6.95
CA GLN A 35 -1.43 6.34 -7.65
C GLN A 35 -2.11 7.49 -6.90
N LEU A 36 -2.14 7.44 -5.57
CA LEU A 36 -2.67 8.53 -4.76
C LEU A 36 -1.78 9.77 -4.83
N GLU A 37 -0.46 9.61 -4.83
CA GLU A 37 0.48 10.73 -5.04
C GLU A 37 0.30 11.41 -6.40
N ARG A 38 0.13 10.63 -7.48
CA ARG A 38 -0.21 11.21 -8.80
C ARG A 38 -1.53 11.97 -8.76
N THR A 39 -2.51 11.46 -8.01
CA THR A 39 -3.82 12.12 -7.85
C THR A 39 -3.68 13.45 -7.10
N GLU A 40 -2.89 13.49 -6.02
CA GLU A 40 -2.59 14.72 -5.29
C GLU A 40 -1.97 15.78 -6.21
N ALA A 41 -0.95 15.41 -6.99
CA ALA A 41 -0.30 16.35 -7.91
C ALA A 41 -1.30 16.95 -8.92
N LEU A 42 -2.23 16.15 -9.44
CA LEU A 42 -3.30 16.61 -10.32
C LEU A 42 -4.28 17.54 -9.59
N MET A 43 -4.61 17.25 -8.33
CA MET A 43 -5.50 18.08 -7.51
C MET A 43 -4.86 19.43 -7.16
N HIS A 44 -3.57 19.46 -6.80
CA HIS A 44 -2.85 20.72 -6.59
C HIS A 44 -2.80 21.54 -7.89
N ALA A 45 -2.49 20.92 -9.03
CA ALA A 45 -2.52 21.61 -10.32
C ALA A 45 -3.92 22.12 -10.69
N ALA A 46 -4.99 21.43 -10.28
CA ALA A 46 -6.36 21.91 -10.42
C ALA A 46 -6.66 23.10 -9.49
N ALA A 47 -6.21 23.04 -8.23
CA ALA A 47 -6.37 24.09 -7.24
C ALA A 47 -5.70 25.40 -7.67
N GLU A 48 -4.49 25.32 -8.24
CA GLU A 48 -3.78 26.50 -8.75
C GLU A 48 -4.46 27.15 -9.96
N ARG A 49 -5.30 26.40 -10.69
CA ARG A 49 -6.09 26.92 -11.82
C ARG A 49 -7.47 27.42 -11.41
N SER A 50 -7.90 27.20 -10.16
CA SER A 50 -9.21 27.65 -9.68
C SER A 50 -9.21 29.19 -9.51
N PRO A 51 -10.13 29.91 -10.17
CA PRO A 51 -10.30 31.34 -9.94
C PRO A 51 -11.02 31.63 -8.61
N ASP A 52 -11.70 30.64 -8.03
CA ASP A 52 -12.41 30.75 -6.76
C ASP A 52 -11.49 30.36 -5.58
N PRO A 53 -11.21 31.28 -4.64
CA PRO A 53 -10.32 31.03 -3.50
C PRO A 53 -10.83 29.95 -2.55
N GLU A 54 -12.14 29.84 -2.36
CA GLU A 54 -12.73 28.83 -1.48
C GLU A 54 -12.55 27.42 -2.07
N THR A 55 -12.81 27.27 -3.36
CA THR A 55 -12.59 26.03 -4.11
C THR A 55 -11.11 25.65 -4.11
N LYS A 56 -10.20 26.61 -4.32
CA LYS A 56 -8.76 26.40 -4.21
C LYS A 56 -8.38 25.84 -2.83
N ALA A 57 -8.85 26.46 -1.75
CA ALA A 57 -8.57 26.01 -0.39
C ALA A 57 -9.13 24.61 -0.10
N ARG A 58 -10.36 24.31 -0.57
CA ARG A 58 -10.97 22.98 -0.42
C ARG A 58 -10.20 21.90 -1.18
N GLN A 59 -9.72 22.21 -2.38
CA GLN A 59 -8.93 21.28 -3.20
C GLN A 59 -7.55 21.01 -2.59
N HIS A 60 -6.87 22.05 -2.07
CA HIS A 60 -5.64 21.89 -1.30
C HIS A 60 -5.84 21.00 -0.08
N ALA A 61 -6.86 21.28 0.74
CA ALA A 61 -7.15 20.48 1.93
C ALA A 61 -7.50 19.01 1.60
N LEU A 62 -8.10 18.75 0.43
CA LEU A 62 -8.37 17.40 -0.03
C LEU A 62 -7.09 16.69 -0.53
N ALA A 63 -6.24 17.41 -1.27
CA ALA A 63 -4.94 16.91 -1.71
C ALA A 63 -4.06 16.50 -0.51
N ASP A 64 -4.00 17.33 0.54
CA ASP A 64 -3.27 17.01 1.78
C ASP A 64 -3.74 15.71 2.43
N ARG A 65 -5.06 15.45 2.44
CA ARG A 65 -5.64 14.21 2.98
C ARG A 65 -5.27 13.00 2.13
N ILE A 66 -5.24 13.15 0.81
CA ILE A 66 -4.81 12.08 -0.11
C ILE A 66 -3.34 11.73 0.15
N THR A 67 -2.47 12.73 0.30
CA THR A 67 -1.05 12.51 0.63
C THR A 67 -0.88 11.83 1.98
N ALA A 68 -1.66 12.22 3.00
CA ALA A 68 -1.62 11.55 4.30
C ALA A 68 -2.03 10.07 4.21
N GLN A 69 -3.03 9.75 3.38
CA GLN A 69 -3.46 8.37 3.14
C GLN A 69 -2.43 7.56 2.34
N ALA A 70 -1.86 8.13 1.28
CA ALA A 70 -0.80 7.51 0.49
C ALA A 70 0.36 7.07 1.39
N LYS A 71 0.88 8.00 2.21
CA LYS A 71 1.96 7.72 3.17
C LYS A 71 1.60 6.68 4.23
N ALA A 72 0.32 6.56 4.58
CA ALA A 72 -0.12 5.55 5.56
C ALA A 72 -0.21 4.16 4.93
N ILE A 73 -0.60 4.08 3.66
CA ILE A 73 -0.61 2.82 2.90
C ILE A 73 0.82 2.36 2.63
N ASP A 74 1.69 3.27 2.20
CA ASP A 74 3.09 3.00 1.88
C ASP A 74 3.84 2.43 3.10
N ARG A 75 3.71 3.09 4.27
CA ARG A 75 4.29 2.58 5.52
C ARG A 75 3.77 1.20 5.92
N ARG A 76 2.47 0.91 5.68
CA ARG A 76 1.93 -0.42 5.96
C ARG A 76 2.42 -1.47 4.96
N ALA A 77 2.81 -1.06 3.76
CA ALA A 77 3.43 -1.93 2.77
C ALA A 77 4.85 -2.28 3.21
N ASP A 78 5.62 -1.29 3.66
CA ASP A 78 6.96 -1.49 4.26
C ASP A 78 6.88 -2.45 5.46
N ASP A 79 5.95 -2.20 6.40
CA ASP A 79 5.73 -3.04 7.58
C ASP A 79 5.37 -4.49 7.20
N LEU A 80 4.78 -4.71 6.02
CA LEU A 80 4.39 -6.04 5.54
C LEU A 80 5.53 -6.79 4.85
N ASP A 81 6.48 -6.06 4.24
CA ASP A 81 7.70 -6.63 3.66
C ASP A 81 8.76 -6.94 4.74
N ASP A 82 8.78 -6.17 5.83
CA ASP A 82 9.71 -6.35 6.95
C ASP A 82 9.27 -7.43 7.97
N ALA A 83 8.03 -7.94 7.88
CA ALA A 83 7.43 -8.92 8.79
C ALA A 83 7.50 -10.36 8.27
#